data_AF-A0A1E7YPE1-F1
#
_entry.id   AF-A0A1E7YPE1-F1
#
_cell.length_a   1.000
_cell.length_b   1.000
_cell.length_c   1.000
_cell.angle_alpha   90.00
_cell.angle_beta   90.00
_cell.angle_gamma   90.00
#
_symmetry.space_group_name_H-M   'P 1'
#
loop_
_entity.id
_entity.type
_entity.pdbx_description
1 polymer ?
#
loop_
_entity_poly.entity_id
_entity_poly.type
_entity_poly.pdbx_seq_one_letter_code
_entity_poly.pdbx_strand_id
1 'polypeptide(L)'
;MKMDAVLQLVDASFQAQRDMEKSLRDIDRRALNAMILVKRHGKALAGYGVVAQAFRERAARLREAAARLQADIAPLIEVQMRILQHGRLQDSILEMERRLGIRGTRCASLSDSRKAWTERILGEEEQAHLILRRLLATVEKLLEGIEEQEYVVTNGRIEAALVEAVGAPLMRVSRDMGEAVAAVADAIRRYKTQLENLAYESSPRI
;
A
#
# COMPACT_ATOMS: atom_id res chain seq x y z
N MET A 1 -4.99 -6.22 -19.68
CA MET A 1 -5.62 -6.15 -18.33
C MET A 1 -7.13 -5.93 -18.47
N LYS A 2 -7.98 -6.43 -17.55
CA LYS A 2 -9.44 -6.21 -17.57
C LYS A 2 -9.81 -5.00 -16.69
N MET A 3 -10.87 -4.26 -17.05
CA MET A 3 -11.39 -3.12 -16.27
C MET A 3 -11.64 -3.49 -14.80
N ASP A 4 -12.11 -4.72 -14.56
CA ASP A 4 -12.38 -5.24 -13.22
C ASP A 4 -11.12 -5.28 -12.34
N ALA A 5 -9.95 -5.57 -12.92
CA ALA A 5 -8.67 -5.60 -12.17
C ALA A 5 -8.23 -4.20 -11.73
N VAL A 6 -8.48 -3.16 -12.55
CA VAL A 6 -8.23 -1.76 -12.15
C VAL A 6 -9.14 -1.35 -11.01
N LEU A 7 -10.43 -1.67 -11.09
CA LEU A 7 -11.39 -1.33 -10.05
C LEU A 7 -11.08 -2.07 -8.74
N GLN A 8 -10.72 -3.34 -8.81
CA GLN A 8 -10.28 -4.11 -7.63
C GLN A 8 -9.02 -3.52 -7.01
N LEU A 9 -8.05 -3.07 -7.81
CA LEU A 9 -6.87 -2.37 -7.31
C LEU A 9 -7.25 -1.08 -6.57
N VAL A 10 -8.12 -0.27 -7.17
CA VAL A 10 -8.58 0.99 -6.59
C VAL A 10 -9.24 0.74 -5.23
N ASP A 11 -10.19 -0.21 -5.18
CA ASP A 11 -10.90 -0.57 -3.95
C ASP A 11 -9.96 -1.13 -2.88
N ALA A 12 -9.03 -2.00 -3.28
CA ALA A 12 -7.98 -2.54 -2.43
C ALA A 12 -7.09 -1.45 -1.82
N SER A 13 -6.62 -0.51 -2.65
CA SER A 13 -5.80 0.62 -2.24
C SER A 13 -6.52 1.51 -1.24
N PHE A 14 -7.80 1.85 -1.49
CA PHE A 14 -8.60 2.65 -0.57
C PHE A 14 -8.88 1.92 0.75
N GLN A 15 -9.18 0.62 0.69
CA GLN A 15 -9.43 -0.16 1.91
C GLN A 15 -8.17 -0.27 2.77
N ALA A 16 -7.03 -0.60 2.16
CA ALA A 16 -5.74 -0.66 2.84
C ALA A 16 -5.39 0.68 3.49
N GLN A 17 -5.63 1.80 2.79
CA GLN A 17 -5.44 3.14 3.33
C GLN A 17 -6.28 3.39 4.58
N ARG A 18 -7.59 3.13 4.52
CA ARG A 18 -8.49 3.36 5.66
C ARG A 18 -8.09 2.51 6.86
N ASP A 19 -7.71 1.27 6.64
CA ASP A 19 -7.30 0.35 7.71
C ASP A 19 -5.97 0.77 8.34
N MET A 20 -4.98 1.18 7.53
CA MET A 20 -3.72 1.74 8.01
C MET A 20 -3.94 3.03 8.80
N GLU A 21 -4.70 3.99 8.26
CA GLU A 21 -4.93 5.29 8.91
C GLU A 21 -5.64 5.13 10.26
N LYS A 22 -6.69 4.30 10.30
CA LYS A 22 -7.43 4.01 11.54
C LYS A 22 -6.49 3.40 12.59
N SER A 23 -5.73 2.38 12.22
CA SER A 23 -4.88 1.65 13.15
C SER A 23 -3.70 2.49 13.65
N LEU A 24 -3.09 3.30 12.77
CA LEU A 24 -2.02 4.23 13.17
C LEU A 24 -2.52 5.33 14.12
N ARG A 25 -3.74 5.85 13.91
CA ARG A 25 -4.38 6.77 14.85
C ARG A 25 -4.65 6.11 16.21
N ASP A 26 -5.09 4.86 16.21
CA ASP A 26 -5.31 4.09 17.44
C ASP A 26 -4.01 3.85 18.21
N ILE A 27 -2.90 3.56 17.51
CA ILE A 27 -1.55 3.46 18.10
C ILE A 27 -1.14 4.78 18.76
N ASP A 28 -1.26 5.91 18.06
CA ASP A 28 -0.88 7.23 18.62
C ASP A 28 -1.74 7.58 19.85
N ARG A 29 -3.05 7.35 19.79
CA ARG A 29 -3.96 7.58 20.92
C ARG A 29 -3.59 6.73 22.14
N ARG A 30 -3.28 5.45 21.93
CA ARG A 30 -2.87 4.51 23.00
C ARG A 30 -1.52 4.93 23.59
N ALA A 31 -0.57 5.34 22.75
CA ALA A 31 0.73 5.83 23.20
C ALA A 31 0.63 7.11 24.02
N LEU A 32 -0.24 8.04 23.61
CA LEU A 32 -0.51 9.25 24.37
C LEU A 32 -1.10 8.93 25.75
N ASN A 33 -2.06 8.01 25.83
CA ASN A 33 -2.63 7.57 27.10
C ASN A 33 -1.57 6.95 28.01
N ALA A 34 -0.66 6.14 27.46
CA ALA A 34 0.49 5.62 28.17
C ALA A 34 1.40 6.73 28.71
N MET A 35 1.73 7.74 27.89
CA MET A 35 2.55 8.87 28.34
C MET A 35 1.88 9.66 29.50
N ILE A 36 0.54 9.79 29.49
CA ILE A 36 -0.19 10.42 30.59
C ILE A 36 -0.06 9.59 31.87
N LEU A 37 -0.17 8.26 31.78
CA LEU A 37 0.05 7.36 32.93
C LEU A 37 1.49 7.49 33.46
N VAL A 38 2.48 7.49 32.57
CA VAL A 38 3.89 7.70 32.94
C VAL A 38 4.08 9.03 33.68
N LYS A 39 3.51 10.14 33.17
CA LYS A 39 3.56 11.44 33.84
C LYS A 39 2.92 11.43 35.24
N ARG A 40 1.84 10.67 35.44
CA ARG A 40 1.15 10.56 36.74
C ARG A 40 1.94 9.77 37.78
N HIS A 41 2.68 8.74 37.37
CA HIS A 41 3.43 7.87 38.30
C HIS A 41 4.93 8.20 38.36
N GLY A 42 5.41 9.16 37.57
CA GLY A 42 6.75 9.72 37.67
C GLY A 42 7.85 8.72 37.34
N LYS A 43 8.94 8.74 38.13
CA LYS A 43 10.17 7.97 37.87
C LYS A 43 9.96 6.45 37.80
N ALA A 44 8.92 5.93 38.46
CA ALA A 44 8.62 4.49 38.46
C ALA A 44 8.29 3.94 37.06
N LEU A 45 7.86 4.79 36.13
CA LEU A 45 7.47 4.41 34.76
C LEU A 45 8.35 5.05 33.67
N ALA A 46 9.53 5.56 34.03
CA ALA A 46 10.38 6.29 33.08
C ALA A 46 10.79 5.42 31.87
N GLY A 47 11.12 4.15 32.09
CA GLY A 47 11.46 3.19 31.02
C GLY A 47 10.31 3.01 30.02
N TYR A 48 9.09 2.81 30.52
CA TYR A 48 7.90 2.74 29.67
C TYR A 48 7.61 4.06 28.93
N GLY A 49 7.98 5.21 29.51
CA GLY A 49 7.89 6.52 28.84
C GLY A 49 8.70 6.58 27.55
N VAL A 50 9.91 6.03 27.55
CA VAL A 50 10.77 5.93 26.37
C VAL A 50 10.12 5.05 25.30
N VAL A 51 9.56 3.91 25.70
CA VAL A 51 8.82 3.02 24.79
C VAL A 51 7.61 3.72 24.18
N ALA A 52 6.79 4.40 25.00
CA ALA A 52 5.60 5.12 24.54
C ALA A 52 5.95 6.23 23.55
N GLN A 53 7.08 6.92 23.72
CA GLN A 53 7.56 7.89 22.75
C GLN A 53 8.04 7.24 21.46
N ALA A 54 8.83 6.15 21.54
CA ALA A 54 9.27 5.40 20.38
C ALA A 54 8.10 4.90 19.52
N PHE A 55 6.99 4.49 20.16
CA PHE A 55 5.76 4.12 19.47
C PHE A 55 5.18 5.25 18.62
N ARG A 56 5.15 6.48 19.13
CA ARG A 56 4.61 7.63 18.42
C ARG A 56 5.49 8.04 17.25
N GLU A 57 6.80 8.07 17.47
CA GLU A 57 7.76 8.40 16.43
C GLU A 57 7.69 7.40 15.27
N ARG A 58 7.59 6.10 15.57
CA ARG A 58 7.46 5.07 14.53
C ARG A 58 6.10 5.08 13.85
N ALA A 59 5.00 5.29 14.59
CA ALA A 59 3.68 5.45 14.00
C ALA A 59 3.60 6.66 13.05
N ALA A 60 4.29 7.76 13.39
CA ALA A 60 4.39 8.93 12.51
C ALA A 60 5.16 8.62 11.22
N ARG A 61 6.28 7.88 11.30
CA ARG A 61 7.04 7.42 10.12
C ARG A 61 6.21 6.49 9.24
N LEU A 62 5.52 5.51 9.82
CA LEU A 62 4.62 4.62 9.09
C LEU A 62 3.50 5.41 8.39
N ARG A 63 2.95 6.43 9.04
CA ARG A 63 1.93 7.30 8.44
C ARG A 63 2.48 8.08 7.24
N GLU A 64 3.69 8.61 7.34
CA GLU A 64 4.34 9.31 6.23
C GLU A 64 4.60 8.36 5.05
N ALA A 65 5.10 7.15 5.33
CA ALA A 65 5.34 6.15 4.30
C ALA A 65 4.03 5.66 3.65
N ALA A 66 2.96 5.49 4.42
CA ALA A 66 1.63 5.18 3.87
C ALA A 66 1.07 6.31 2.99
N ALA A 67 1.33 7.57 3.34
CA ALA A 67 0.94 8.71 2.50
C ALA A 67 1.71 8.75 1.17
N ARG A 68 3.01 8.39 1.18
CA ARG A 68 3.81 8.26 -0.05
C ARG A 68 3.29 7.13 -0.94
N LEU A 69 2.97 5.99 -0.35
CA LEU A 69 2.35 4.87 -1.05
C LEU A 69 1.07 5.31 -1.77
N GLN A 70 0.23 6.13 -1.11
CA GLN A 70 -1.00 6.66 -1.70
C GLN A 70 -0.73 7.59 -2.89
N ALA A 71 0.31 8.43 -2.80
CA ALA A 71 0.67 9.34 -3.89
C ALA A 71 1.05 8.60 -5.18
N ASP A 72 1.60 7.40 -5.06
CA ASP A 72 2.02 6.58 -6.20
C ASP A 72 0.88 5.71 -6.80
N ILE A 73 -0.25 5.55 -6.10
CA ILE A 73 -1.40 4.77 -6.57
C ILE A 73 -2.17 5.50 -7.69
N ALA A 74 -2.41 6.81 -7.54
CA ALA A 74 -3.14 7.57 -8.54
C ALA A 74 -2.45 7.55 -9.94
N PRO A 75 -1.13 7.78 -10.04
CA PRO A 75 -0.40 7.60 -11.30
C PRO A 75 -0.55 6.19 -11.89
N LEU A 76 -0.55 5.14 -11.06
CA LEU A 76 -0.75 3.77 -11.55
C LEU A 76 -2.15 3.61 -12.18
N ILE A 77 -3.20 4.06 -11.49
CA ILE A 77 -4.58 4.00 -11.99
C ILE A 77 -4.71 4.75 -13.31
N GLU A 78 -4.14 5.95 -13.39
CA GLU A 78 -4.18 6.77 -14.62
C GLU A 78 -3.51 6.06 -15.80
N VAL A 79 -2.31 5.51 -15.61
CA VAL A 79 -1.62 4.77 -16.68
C VAL A 79 -2.43 3.56 -17.11
N GLN A 80 -3.00 2.81 -16.17
CA GLN A 80 -3.82 1.63 -16.48
C GLN A 80 -5.10 1.99 -17.23
N MET A 81 -5.74 3.12 -16.88
CA MET A 81 -6.89 3.63 -17.63
C MET A 81 -6.53 4.04 -19.05
N ARG A 82 -5.35 4.65 -19.27
CA ARG A 82 -4.86 4.97 -20.62
C ARG A 82 -4.61 3.71 -21.45
N ILE A 83 -3.96 2.70 -20.88
CA ILE A 83 -3.74 1.40 -21.53
C ILE A 83 -5.08 0.80 -21.99
N LEU A 84 -6.09 0.78 -21.11
CA LEU A 84 -7.43 0.27 -21.46
C LEU A 84 -8.10 1.08 -22.57
N GLN A 85 -7.99 2.41 -22.53
CA GLN A 85 -8.54 3.29 -23.55
C GLN A 85 -7.86 3.05 -24.91
N HIS A 86 -6.53 2.99 -24.94
CA HIS A 86 -5.77 2.76 -26.16
C HIS A 86 -6.01 1.36 -26.73
N GLY A 87 -6.12 0.34 -25.87
CA GLY A 87 -6.50 -1.02 -26.29
C GLY A 87 -7.86 -1.05 -27.01
N ARG A 88 -8.88 -0.37 -26.46
CA ARG A 88 -10.20 -0.27 -27.12
C ARG A 88 -10.14 0.41 -28.49
N LEU A 89 -9.31 1.45 -28.63
CA LEU A 89 -9.11 2.13 -29.92
C LEU A 89 -8.42 1.21 -30.93
N GLN A 90 -7.41 0.45 -30.48
CA GLN A 90 -6.72 -0.54 -31.31
C GLN A 90 -7.67 -1.64 -31.78
N ASP A 91 -8.53 -2.16 -30.91
CA ASP A 91 -9.55 -3.16 -31.25
C ASP A 91 -10.53 -2.63 -32.32
N SER A 92 -10.95 -1.37 -32.19
CA SER A 92 -11.79 -0.71 -33.20
C SER A 92 -11.11 -0.61 -34.57
N ILE A 93 -9.81 -0.28 -34.59
CA ILE A 93 -9.01 -0.25 -35.82
C ILE A 93 -8.91 -1.65 -36.43
N LEU A 94 -8.64 -2.68 -35.62
CA LEU A 94 -8.59 -4.07 -36.07
C LEU A 94 -9.93 -4.56 -36.65
N GLU A 95 -11.05 -4.12 -36.10
CA GLU A 95 -12.37 -4.42 -36.64
C GLU A 95 -12.61 -3.71 -37.98
N MET A 96 -12.23 -2.43 -38.10
CA MET A 96 -12.31 -1.69 -39.35
C MET A 96 -11.44 -2.31 -40.45
N GLU A 97 -10.19 -2.70 -40.13
CA GLU A 97 -9.29 -3.39 -41.05
C GLU A 97 -9.91 -4.72 -41.54
N ARG A 98 -10.51 -5.51 -40.64
CA ARG A 98 -11.21 -6.76 -41.02
C ARG A 98 -12.37 -6.48 -41.98
N ARG A 99 -13.21 -5.48 -41.70
CA ARG A 99 -14.36 -5.12 -42.55
C ARG A 99 -13.92 -4.63 -43.94
N LEU A 100 -12.85 -3.85 -44.02
CA LEU A 100 -12.30 -3.35 -45.29
C LEU A 100 -11.56 -4.44 -46.08
N GLY A 101 -10.88 -5.35 -45.39
CA GLY A 101 -10.23 -6.52 -45.99
C GLY A 101 -11.21 -7.46 -46.68
N ILE A 102 -12.41 -7.66 -46.09
CA ILE A 102 -13.51 -8.42 -46.71
C ILE A 102 -13.98 -7.75 -48.02
N ARG A 103 -13.87 -6.43 -48.12
CA ARG A 103 -14.21 -5.64 -49.33
C ARG A 103 -13.04 -5.47 -50.31
N GLY A 104 -11.92 -6.19 -50.10
CA GLY A 104 -10.73 -6.13 -50.95
C GLY A 104 -9.94 -4.81 -50.87
N THR A 105 -10.28 -3.91 -49.95
CA THR A 105 -9.63 -2.59 -49.82
C THR A 105 -8.57 -2.63 -48.72
N ARG A 106 -7.31 -2.33 -49.06
CA ARG A 106 -6.22 -2.15 -48.08
C ARG A 106 -5.97 -0.67 -47.83
N CYS A 107 -5.97 -0.26 -46.56
CA CYS A 107 -5.72 1.13 -46.16
C CYS A 107 -4.42 1.20 -45.34
N ALA A 108 -3.34 1.74 -45.91
CA ALA A 108 -2.03 1.81 -45.26
C ALA A 108 -2.05 2.63 -43.96
N SER A 109 -2.84 3.72 -43.93
CA SER A 109 -2.96 4.61 -42.78
C SER A 109 -3.56 3.93 -41.54
N LEU A 110 -4.42 2.91 -41.70
CA LEU A 110 -4.94 2.11 -40.59
C LEU A 110 -3.87 1.20 -40.01
N SER A 111 -3.05 0.58 -40.85
CA SER A 111 -1.92 -0.25 -40.41
C SER A 111 -0.88 0.57 -39.66
N ASP A 112 -0.57 1.78 -40.15
CA ASP A 112 0.38 2.68 -39.47
C ASP A 112 -0.18 3.19 -38.14
N SER A 113 -1.48 3.54 -38.12
CA SER A 113 -2.17 3.91 -36.88
C SER A 113 -2.15 2.77 -35.86
N ARG A 114 -2.36 1.53 -36.30
CA ARG A 114 -2.30 0.35 -35.44
C ARG A 114 -0.91 0.19 -34.82
N LYS A 115 0.16 0.29 -35.62
CA LYS A 115 1.54 0.22 -35.12
C LYS A 115 1.82 1.31 -34.07
N ALA A 116 1.43 2.55 -34.36
CA ALA A 116 1.60 3.67 -33.44
C ALA A 116 0.86 3.45 -32.10
N TRP A 117 -0.35 2.89 -32.13
CA TRP A 117 -1.08 2.54 -30.92
C TRP A 117 -0.43 1.39 -30.16
N THR A 118 0.08 0.36 -30.85
CA THR A 118 0.84 -0.72 -30.21
C THR A 118 2.06 -0.18 -29.46
N GLU A 119 2.85 0.68 -30.10
CA GLU A 119 4.05 1.29 -29.48
C GLU A 119 3.69 2.14 -28.25
N ARG A 120 2.59 2.91 -28.32
CA ARG A 120 2.10 3.68 -27.17
C ARG A 120 1.67 2.80 -26.01
N ILE A 121 0.90 1.75 -26.28
CA ILE A 121 0.46 0.80 -25.25
C ILE A 121 1.67 0.16 -24.57
N LEU A 122 2.67 -0.29 -25.35
CA LEU A 122 3.90 -0.88 -24.81
C LEU A 122 4.66 0.10 -23.89
N GLY A 123 4.78 1.37 -24.31
CA GLY A 123 5.42 2.40 -23.48
C GLY A 123 4.66 2.70 -22.18
N GLU A 124 3.33 2.70 -22.22
CA GLU A 124 2.49 2.86 -21.03
C GLU A 124 2.56 1.64 -20.11
N GLU A 125 2.61 0.42 -20.67
CA GLU A 125 2.82 -0.80 -19.90
C GLU A 125 4.16 -0.78 -19.17
N GLU A 126 5.25 -0.35 -19.82
CA GLU A 126 6.55 -0.18 -19.17
C GLU A 126 6.48 0.84 -18.03
N GLN A 127 5.81 1.99 -18.25
CA GLN A 127 5.58 2.98 -17.20
C GLN A 127 4.79 2.40 -16.02
N ALA A 128 3.73 1.63 -16.28
CA ALA A 128 2.94 0.97 -15.24
C ALA A 128 3.80 -0.01 -14.42
N HIS A 129 4.66 -0.79 -15.07
CA HIS A 129 5.59 -1.70 -14.40
C HIS A 129 6.58 -0.97 -13.50
N LEU A 130 7.10 0.18 -13.94
CA LEU A 130 8.00 1.00 -13.12
C LEU A 130 7.30 1.53 -11.87
N ILE A 131 6.04 1.99 -12.00
CA ILE A 131 5.24 2.46 -10.86
C ILE A 131 4.95 1.29 -9.90
N LEU A 132 4.57 0.12 -10.43
CA LEU A 132 4.31 -1.08 -9.64
C LEU A 132 5.53 -1.53 -8.84
N ARG A 133 6.73 -1.54 -9.44
CA ARG A 133 7.97 -1.86 -8.73
C ARG A 133 8.25 -0.89 -7.59
N ARG A 134 8.01 0.41 -7.80
CA ARG A 134 8.17 1.43 -6.74
C ARG A 134 7.17 1.24 -5.60
N LEU A 135 5.91 0.92 -5.93
CA LEU A 135 4.88 0.61 -4.94
C LEU A 135 5.25 -0.61 -4.10
N LEU A 136 5.68 -1.71 -4.74
CA LEU A 136 6.13 -2.93 -4.05
C LEU A 136 7.32 -2.65 -3.13
N ALA A 137 8.34 -1.93 -3.60
CA ALA A 137 9.48 -1.55 -2.76
C ALA A 137 9.09 -0.66 -1.58
N THR A 138 8.07 0.19 -1.75
CA THR A 138 7.54 1.03 -0.67
C THR A 138 6.77 0.22 0.36
N VAL A 139 5.99 -0.76 -0.09
CA VAL A 139 5.29 -1.72 0.77
C VAL A 139 6.27 -2.58 1.57
N GLU A 140 7.40 -2.98 0.99
CA GLU A 140 8.45 -3.72 1.71
C GLU A 140 9.08 -2.89 2.82
N LYS A 141 9.45 -1.64 2.54
CA LYS A 141 9.94 -0.71 3.58
C LYS A 141 8.92 -0.47 4.70
N LEU A 142 7.63 -0.46 4.36
CA LEU A 142 6.56 -0.35 5.35
C LEU A 142 6.51 -1.61 6.25
N LEU A 143 6.67 -2.80 5.67
CA LEU A 143 6.73 -4.05 6.44
C LEU A 143 7.96 -4.09 7.36
N GLU A 144 9.13 -3.66 6.89
CA GLU A 144 10.33 -3.51 7.74
C GLU A 144 10.07 -2.56 8.93
N GLY A 145 9.41 -1.43 8.68
CA GLY A 145 9.03 -0.49 9.74
C GLY A 145 8.01 -1.05 10.74
N ILE A 146 7.17 -2.01 10.32
CA ILE A 146 6.25 -2.71 11.22
C ILE A 146 7.00 -3.70 12.10
N GLU A 147 7.95 -4.46 11.56
CA GLU A 147 8.79 -5.38 12.36
C GLU A 147 9.53 -4.62 13.46
N GLU A 148 10.06 -3.44 13.11
CA GLU A 148 10.59 -2.51 14.10
C GLU A 148 9.53 -2.15 15.16
N GLN A 149 8.30 -1.85 14.77
CA GLN A 149 7.25 -1.49 15.72
C GLN A 149 6.85 -2.66 16.63
N GLU A 150 6.85 -3.89 16.13
CA GLU A 150 6.62 -5.12 16.92
C GLU A 150 7.71 -5.31 18.00
N TYR A 151 8.96 -4.95 17.70
CA TYR A 151 10.03 -4.94 18.70
C TYR A 151 9.74 -3.94 19.84
N VAL A 152 9.20 -2.75 19.53
CA VAL A 152 8.81 -1.76 20.56
C VAL A 152 7.64 -2.27 21.41
N VAL A 153 6.69 -3.01 20.82
CA VAL A 153 5.62 -3.70 21.57
C VAL A 153 6.20 -4.69 22.57
N THR A 154 7.19 -5.47 22.15
CA THR A 154 7.84 -6.44 23.01
C THR A 154 8.54 -5.74 24.17
N ASN A 155 9.31 -4.68 23.89
CA ASN A 155 9.96 -3.90 24.95
C ASN A 155 8.94 -3.25 25.89
N GLY A 156 7.83 -2.72 25.38
CA GLY A 156 6.75 -2.19 26.22
C GLY A 156 6.14 -3.23 27.15
N ARG A 157 5.93 -4.45 26.67
CA ARG A 157 5.46 -5.55 27.52
C ARG A 157 6.47 -5.89 28.62
N ILE A 158 7.76 -5.94 28.30
CA ILE A 158 8.83 -6.20 29.27
C ILE A 158 8.84 -5.10 30.34
N GLU A 159 8.91 -3.83 29.92
CA GLU A 159 8.91 -2.68 30.83
C GLU A 159 7.67 -2.62 31.71
N ALA A 160 6.49 -2.94 31.16
CA ALA A 160 5.26 -2.99 31.93
C ALA A 160 5.24 -4.16 32.93
N ALA A 161 5.83 -5.31 32.59
CA ALA A 161 5.93 -6.46 33.49
C ALA A 161 6.90 -6.22 34.66
N LEU A 162 7.95 -5.42 34.46
CA LEU A 162 8.93 -5.08 35.49
C LEU A 162 8.39 -4.13 36.58
N VAL A 163 7.25 -3.49 36.36
CA VAL A 163 6.66 -2.56 37.34
C VAL A 163 5.52 -3.23 38.10
N GLU A 164 5.85 -3.90 39.21
CA GLU A 164 4.95 -4.78 39.97
C GLU A 164 3.61 -4.14 40.42
N ALA A 165 3.60 -2.86 40.78
CA ALA A 165 2.41 -2.18 41.33
C ALA A 165 1.56 -1.39 40.32
N VAL A 166 2.15 -0.98 39.18
CA VAL A 166 1.54 -0.06 38.20
C VAL A 166 1.58 -0.62 36.77
N GLY A 167 2.09 -1.84 36.60
CA GLY A 167 2.30 -2.49 35.32
C GLY A 167 1.04 -2.97 34.62
N ALA A 168 -0.02 -3.34 35.37
CA ALA A 168 -1.23 -3.94 34.78
C ALA A 168 -1.96 -3.03 33.75
N PRO A 169 -2.15 -1.72 33.99
CA PRO A 169 -2.63 -0.79 32.96
C PRO A 169 -1.71 -0.71 31.73
N LEU A 170 -0.40 -0.71 31.92
CA LEU A 170 0.58 -0.61 30.83
C LEU A 170 0.69 -1.90 30.02
N MET A 171 0.55 -3.05 30.67
CA MET A 171 0.46 -4.36 30.02
C MET A 171 -0.74 -4.43 29.08
N ARG A 172 -1.89 -3.86 29.51
CA ARG A 172 -3.06 -3.70 28.62
C ARG A 172 -2.74 -2.78 27.46
N VAL A 173 -2.16 -1.61 27.69
CA VAL A 173 -1.77 -0.68 26.61
C VAL A 173 -0.81 -1.34 25.62
N SER A 174 0.19 -2.09 26.08
CA SER A 174 1.13 -2.79 25.20
C SER A 174 0.48 -3.94 24.43
N ARG A 175 -0.43 -4.70 25.04
CA ARG A 175 -1.22 -5.72 24.31
C ARG A 175 -2.05 -5.06 23.21
N ASP A 176 -2.79 -4.03 23.58
CA ASP A 176 -3.62 -3.22 22.71
C ASP A 176 -2.80 -2.64 21.55
N MET A 177 -1.60 -2.12 21.81
CA MET A 177 -0.69 -1.66 20.75
C MET A 177 -0.26 -2.79 19.83
N GLY A 178 0.09 -3.96 20.38
CA GLY A 178 0.43 -5.14 19.60
C GLY A 178 -0.67 -5.57 18.64
N GLU A 179 -1.93 -5.58 19.10
CA GLU A 179 -3.08 -5.88 18.24
C GLU A 179 -3.25 -4.87 17.11
N ALA A 180 -3.07 -3.58 17.39
CA ALA A 180 -3.15 -2.54 16.37
C ALA A 180 -2.00 -2.64 15.34
N VAL A 181 -0.78 -2.95 15.80
CA VAL A 181 0.39 -3.17 14.92
C VAL A 181 0.17 -4.39 14.03
N ALA A 182 -0.32 -5.49 14.58
CA ALA A 182 -0.66 -6.68 13.80
C ALA A 182 -1.73 -6.40 12.73
N ALA A 183 -2.76 -5.62 13.07
CA ALA A 183 -3.78 -5.20 12.11
C ALA A 183 -3.20 -4.38 10.94
N VAL A 184 -2.23 -3.49 11.22
CA VAL A 184 -1.49 -2.74 10.19
C VAL A 184 -0.66 -3.68 9.32
N ALA A 185 0.07 -4.62 9.95
CA ALA A 185 0.86 -5.64 9.25
C ALA A 185 0.00 -6.43 8.26
N ASP A 186 -1.15 -6.91 8.71
CA ASP A 186 -2.04 -7.71 7.89
C ASP A 186 -2.67 -6.91 6.75
N ALA A 187 -3.03 -5.65 6.99
CA ALA A 187 -3.52 -4.76 5.93
C ALA A 187 -2.46 -4.55 4.84
N ILE A 188 -1.21 -4.30 5.23
CA ILE A 188 -0.10 -4.07 4.29
C ILE A 188 0.27 -5.35 3.55
N ARG A 189 0.29 -6.52 4.21
CA ARG A 189 0.53 -7.82 3.56
C ARG A 189 -0.56 -8.15 2.54
N ARG A 190 -1.84 -7.96 2.87
CA ARG A 190 -2.95 -8.15 1.92
C ARG A 190 -2.78 -7.26 0.69
N TYR A 191 -2.41 -5.99 0.92
CA TYR A 191 -2.18 -5.05 -0.17
C TYR A 191 -0.97 -5.44 -1.03
N LYS A 192 0.13 -5.93 -0.43
CA LYS A 192 1.28 -6.49 -1.15
C LYS A 192 0.85 -7.58 -2.12
N THR A 193 0.10 -8.57 -1.63
CA THR A 193 -0.38 -9.68 -2.46
C THR A 193 -1.23 -9.21 -3.63
N GLN A 194 -2.07 -8.19 -3.44
CA GLN A 194 -2.86 -7.61 -4.53
C GLN A 194 -2.00 -6.91 -5.59
N LEU A 195 -0.96 -6.17 -5.16
CA LEU A 195 0.00 -5.57 -6.09
C LEU A 195 0.83 -6.62 -6.84
N GLU A 196 1.24 -7.69 -6.17
CA GLU A 196 1.97 -8.81 -6.78
C GLU A 196 1.13 -9.55 -7.82
N ASN A 197 -0.14 -9.82 -7.51
CA ASN A 197 -1.08 -10.43 -8.47
C ASN A 197 -1.24 -9.55 -9.71
N LEU A 198 -1.39 -8.23 -9.51
CA LEU A 198 -1.47 -7.29 -10.63
C LEU A 198 -0.20 -7.27 -11.46
N ALA A 199 0.98 -7.29 -10.82
CA ALA A 199 2.26 -7.35 -11.52
C ALA A 199 2.39 -8.66 -12.33
N TYR A 200 1.92 -9.79 -11.79
CA TYR A 200 1.91 -11.06 -12.50
C TYR A 200 0.94 -11.07 -13.69
N GLU A 201 -0.27 -10.53 -13.51
CA GLU A 201 -1.27 -10.41 -14.60
C GLU A 201 -0.89 -9.41 -15.68
N SER A 202 -0.12 -8.38 -15.32
CA SER A 202 0.37 -7.34 -16.23
C SER A 202 1.69 -7.72 -16.90
N SER A 203 2.40 -8.72 -16.38
CA SER A 203 3.64 -9.18 -16.99
C SER A 203 3.33 -9.71 -18.39
N PRO A 204 4.02 -9.21 -19.43
CA PRO A 204 3.86 -9.78 -20.76
C PRO A 204 4.24 -11.25 -20.65
N ARG A 205 3.30 -12.14 -20.99
CA ARG A 205 3.61 -13.56 -21.20
C ARG A 205 4.66 -13.59 -22.31
N ILE A 206 5.91 -13.82 -21.93
CA ILE A 206 6.91 -14.41 -22.82
C ILE A 206 6.43 -15.83 -23.13
#